data_AF-A0A1S1CQU6-F1
#
_entry.id   AF-A0A1S1CQU6-F1
#
_cell.length_a   1.000
_cell.length_b   1.000
_cell.length_c   1.000
_cell.angle_alpha   90.00
_cell.angle_beta   90.00
_cell.angle_gamma   90.00
#
_symmetry.space_group_name_H-M   'P 1'
#
loop_
_entity.id
_entity.type
_entity.pdbx_description
1 polymer ?
#
loop_
_entity_poly.entity_id
_entity_poly.type
_entity_poly.pdbx_seq_one_letter_code
_entity_poly.pdbx_strand_id
1 'polypeptide(L)'
;MSRYRTVLKKCYITEEQNEIVNNLIEMTNHLSFSSYARKMLFKSSPIYLQFDFESYHDFIFQVRRIINNLRQLERIAEQSEDLDNVRIFHYCVELMIEYEKKTSKQVKELVKRLNKKTR
;
A
#
# COMPACT_ATOMS: atom_id res chain seq x y z
N MET A 1 -4.80 -44.21 16.66
CA MET A 1 -5.37 -42.86 16.93
C MET A 1 -6.34 -42.51 15.82
N SER A 2 -7.61 -42.23 16.15
CA SER A 2 -8.60 -41.79 15.16
C SER A 2 -8.33 -40.36 14.73
N ARG A 3 -8.45 -40.10 13.42
CA ARG A 3 -8.29 -38.75 12.87
C ARG A 3 -9.39 -37.85 13.46
N TYR A 4 -9.00 -36.72 14.08
CA TYR A 4 -9.96 -35.76 14.66
C TYR A 4 -10.94 -35.20 13.62
N ARG A 5 -10.55 -35.14 12.34
CA ARG A 5 -11.38 -34.69 11.22
C ARG A 5 -11.65 -35.84 10.26
N THR A 6 -12.89 -36.28 10.23
CA THR A 6 -13.33 -37.45 9.44
C THR A 6 -13.89 -37.07 8.08
N VAL A 7 -14.47 -35.88 7.94
CA VAL A 7 -15.04 -35.39 6.67
C VAL A 7 -13.96 -34.71 5.83
N LEU A 8 -13.74 -35.23 4.62
CA LEU A 8 -12.82 -34.67 3.62
C LEU A 8 -13.62 -34.05 2.46
N LYS A 9 -13.21 -32.87 2.01
CA LYS A 9 -13.76 -32.19 0.84
C LYS A 9 -12.63 -31.94 -0.15
N LYS A 10 -12.85 -32.29 -1.43
CA LYS A 10 -11.89 -32.06 -2.51
C LYS A 10 -12.22 -30.74 -3.20
N CYS A 11 -11.19 -30.07 -3.70
CA CYS A 11 -11.25 -28.88 -4.54
C CYS A 11 -10.33 -29.11 -5.73
N TYR A 12 -10.72 -28.61 -6.90
CA TYR A 12 -9.95 -28.71 -8.13
C TYR A 12 -9.58 -27.29 -8.54
N ILE A 13 -8.29 -27.07 -8.79
CA ILE A 13 -7.73 -25.78 -9.16
C ILE A 13 -6.77 -25.97 -10.34
N THR A 14 -6.59 -24.92 -11.14
CA THR A 14 -5.58 -24.89 -12.19
C THR A 14 -4.17 -24.74 -11.61
N GLU A 15 -3.14 -24.92 -12.44
CA GLU A 15 -1.75 -24.74 -12.01
C GLU A 15 -1.50 -23.28 -11.55
N GLU A 16 -1.97 -22.31 -12.32
CA GLU A 16 -1.89 -20.88 -11.96
C GLU A 16 -2.57 -20.58 -10.60
N GLN A 17 -3.75 -21.17 -10.36
CA GLN A 17 -4.44 -21.04 -9.08
C GLN A 17 -3.67 -21.72 -7.93
N ASN A 18 -2.98 -22.82 -8.21
CA ASN A 18 -2.15 -23.52 -7.23
C ASN A 18 -0.94 -22.66 -6.80
N GLU A 19 -0.28 -21.99 -7.74
CA GLU A 19 0.78 -21.02 -7.45
C GLU A 19 0.26 -19.87 -6.56
N ILE A 20 -0.87 -19.28 -6.92
CA ILE A 20 -1.51 -18.21 -6.14
C ILE A 20 -1.83 -18.69 -4.71
N VAL A 21 -2.39 -19.89 -4.58
CA VAL A 21 -2.72 -20.49 -3.28
C VAL A 21 -1.48 -20.71 -2.43
N ASN A 22 -0.38 -21.20 -3.01
CA ASN A 22 0.87 -21.40 -2.30
C ASN A 22 1.46 -20.08 -1.79
N ASN A 23 1.46 -19.04 -2.62
CA ASN A 23 1.88 -17.70 -2.21
C ASN A 23 1.02 -17.18 -1.03
N LEU A 24 -0.30 -17.37 -1.08
CA LEU A 24 -1.19 -16.96 0.00
C LEU A 24 -0.97 -17.75 1.29
N ILE A 25 -0.68 -19.06 1.21
CA ILE A 25 -0.35 -19.91 2.36
C ILE A 25 0.90 -19.38 3.07
N GLU A 26 1.95 -19.07 2.30
CA GLU A 26 3.20 -18.50 2.82
C GLU A 26 2.97 -17.13 3.47
N MET A 27 2.30 -16.21 2.76
CA MET A 27 2.01 -14.86 3.26
C MET A 27 1.19 -14.84 4.54
N THR A 28 0.35 -15.85 4.76
CA THR A 28 -0.53 -15.96 5.92
C THR A 28 0.00 -16.88 7.03
N ASN A 29 1.26 -17.37 6.90
CA ASN A 29 1.93 -18.26 7.84
C ASN A 29 1.14 -19.55 8.17
N HIS A 30 0.53 -20.17 7.16
CA HIS A 30 -0.13 -21.46 7.32
C HIS A 30 0.80 -22.61 6.91
N LEU A 31 0.76 -23.72 7.67
CA LEU A 31 1.62 -24.89 7.43
C LEU A 31 1.18 -25.78 6.26
N SER A 32 -0.05 -25.62 5.77
CA SER A 32 -0.60 -26.43 4.68
C SER A 32 -1.86 -25.80 4.09
N PHE A 33 -2.20 -26.22 2.87
CA PHE A 33 -3.46 -25.89 2.21
C PHE A 33 -4.67 -26.17 3.10
N SER A 34 -4.71 -27.33 3.78
CA SER A 34 -5.83 -27.68 4.66
C SER A 34 -5.99 -26.73 5.85
N SER A 35 -4.88 -26.24 6.41
CA SER A 35 -4.88 -25.26 7.51
C SER A 35 -5.37 -23.90 7.01
N TYR A 36 -4.84 -23.46 5.87
CA TYR A 36 -5.21 -22.22 5.20
C TYR A 36 -6.68 -22.22 4.79
N ALA A 37 -7.12 -23.18 3.97
CA ALA A 37 -8.47 -23.29 3.45
C ALA A 37 -9.52 -23.33 4.56
N ARG A 38 -9.25 -24.03 5.67
CA ARG A 38 -10.16 -24.03 6.81
C ARG A 38 -10.27 -22.64 7.45
N LYS A 39 -9.17 -21.92 7.65
CA LYS A 39 -9.25 -20.58 8.23
C LYS A 39 -9.94 -19.60 7.28
N MET A 40 -9.71 -19.72 5.96
CA MET A 40 -10.33 -18.91 4.92
C MET A 40 -11.82 -19.16 4.76
N LEU A 41 -12.25 -20.43 4.71
CA LEU A 41 -13.65 -20.80 4.50
C LEU A 41 -14.56 -20.50 5.70
N PHE A 42 -13.98 -20.37 6.90
CA PHE A 42 -14.73 -20.20 8.15
C PHE A 42 -14.49 -18.87 8.87
N LYS A 43 -13.62 -17.96 8.38
CA LYS A 43 -13.52 -16.61 8.96
C LYS A 43 -14.65 -15.71 8.45
N SER A 44 -15.27 -14.96 9.37
CA SER A 44 -16.25 -13.91 9.05
C SER A 44 -15.61 -12.63 8.51
N SER A 45 -14.28 -12.48 8.65
CA SER A 45 -13.52 -11.32 8.17
C SER A 45 -12.50 -11.74 7.11
N PRO A 46 -12.16 -10.87 6.14
CA PRO A 46 -11.04 -11.09 5.24
C PRO A 46 -9.79 -11.41 6.07
N ILE A 47 -8.94 -12.34 5.63
CA ILE A 47 -7.64 -12.63 6.27
C ILE A 47 -6.50 -11.92 5.54
N TYR A 48 -6.72 -11.63 4.26
CA TYR A 48 -5.82 -10.89 3.40
C TYR A 48 -6.55 -9.66 2.87
N LEU A 49 -5.94 -8.48 3.07
CA LEU A 49 -6.38 -7.23 2.47
C LEU A 49 -5.35 -6.85 1.40
N GLN A 50 -5.76 -6.94 0.15
CA GLN A 50 -5.01 -6.33 -0.94
C GLN A 50 -5.44 -4.87 -1.05
N PHE A 51 -4.47 -3.97 -0.97
CA PHE A 51 -4.70 -2.55 -1.18
C PHE A 51 -4.32 -2.19 -2.60
N ASP A 52 -5.24 -1.57 -3.30
CA ASP A 52 -4.93 -0.86 -4.54
C ASP A 52 -4.38 0.53 -4.17
N PHE A 53 -3.20 0.83 -4.68
CA PHE A 53 -2.50 2.10 -4.47
C PHE A 53 -2.36 2.91 -5.76
N GLU A 54 -2.97 2.51 -6.87
CA GLU A 54 -2.82 3.20 -8.17
C GLU A 54 -3.17 4.70 -8.05
N SER A 55 -4.38 5.01 -7.57
CA SER A 55 -4.80 6.41 -7.39
C SER A 55 -3.94 7.19 -6.37
N TYR A 56 -3.38 6.50 -5.38
CA TYR A 56 -2.47 7.12 -4.41
C TYR A 56 -1.12 7.45 -5.04
N HIS A 57 -0.56 6.54 -5.85
CA HIS A 57 0.68 6.79 -6.57
C HIS A 57 0.51 7.91 -7.59
N ASP A 58 -0.60 7.95 -8.31
CA ASP A 58 -0.95 9.04 -9.22
C ASP A 58 -1.01 10.38 -8.49
N PHE A 59 -1.66 10.41 -7.32
CA PHE A 59 -1.72 11.61 -6.49
C PHE A 59 -0.32 12.09 -6.06
N ILE A 60 0.53 11.21 -5.52
CA ILE A 60 1.90 11.56 -5.12
C ILE A 60 2.71 12.03 -6.33
N PHE A 61 2.50 11.42 -7.49
CA PHE A 61 3.13 11.85 -8.72
C PHE A 61 2.74 13.29 -9.09
N GLN A 62 1.46 13.66 -9.01
CA GLN A 62 1.02 15.04 -9.25
C GLN A 62 1.60 16.02 -8.22
N VAL A 63 1.68 15.64 -6.94
CA VAL A 63 2.32 16.45 -5.89
C VAL A 63 3.79 16.75 -6.25
N ARG A 64 4.55 15.73 -6.68
CA ARG A 64 5.95 15.89 -7.11
C ARG A 64 6.08 16.76 -8.35
N ARG A 65 5.12 16.69 -9.28
CA ARG A 65 5.08 17.61 -10.43
C ARG A 65 4.91 19.07 -9.99
N ILE A 66 4.04 19.33 -9.01
CA ILE A 66 3.87 20.67 -8.44
C ILE A 66 5.18 21.16 -7.81
N ILE A 67 5.84 20.32 -7.00
CA ILE A 67 7.14 20.65 -6.39
C ILE A 67 8.18 20.99 -7.47
N ASN A 68 8.24 20.20 -8.54
CA ASN A 68 9.18 20.45 -9.63
C ASN A 68 8.87 21.76 -10.37
N ASN A 69 7.60 22.09 -10.59
CA ASN A 69 7.21 23.37 -11.19
C ASN A 69 7.57 24.55 -10.29
N LEU A 70 7.34 24.44 -8.98
CA LEU A 70 7.73 25.48 -8.01
C LEU A 70 9.25 25.72 -8.00
N ARG A 71 10.05 24.66 -8.05
CA ARG A 71 11.52 24.77 -8.18
C ARG A 71 11.95 25.45 -9.48
N GLN A 72 11.22 25.27 -10.57
CA GLN A 72 11.49 25.97 -11.82
C GLN A 72 11.17 27.46 -11.70
N LEU A 73 10.03 27.80 -11.07
CA LEU A 73 9.66 29.19 -10.80
C LEU A 73 10.66 29.88 -9.85
N GLU A 74 11.16 29.17 -8.83
CA GLU A 74 12.23 29.65 -7.94
C GLU A 74 13.49 30.02 -8.74
N ARG A 75 13.94 29.14 -9.65
CA ARG A 75 15.10 29.40 -10.52
C ARG A 75 14.87 30.57 -11.47
N ILE A 76 13.66 30.71 -12.01
CA ILE A 76 13.31 31.84 -12.89
C ILE A 76 13.35 33.14 -12.08
N ALA A 77 12.79 33.15 -10.87
CA ALA A 77 12.82 34.30 -9.97
C ALA A 77 14.26 34.70 -9.60
N GLU A 78 15.12 33.71 -9.32
CA GLU A 78 16.54 33.91 -9.02
C GLU A 78 17.26 34.55 -10.22
N GLN A 79 17.00 34.07 -11.44
CA GLN A 79 17.56 34.65 -12.68
C GLN A 79 17.07 36.06 -12.97
N SER A 80 15.87 36.42 -12.53
CA SER A 80 15.32 37.78 -12.66
C SER A 80 15.67 38.71 -11.50
N GLU A 81 16.50 38.26 -10.55
CA GLU A 81 16.85 38.99 -9.32
C GLU A 81 15.63 39.35 -8.45
N ASP A 82 14.54 38.59 -8.57
CA ASP A 82 13.29 38.77 -7.82
C ASP A 82 13.34 37.99 -6.50
N LEU A 83 14.01 38.58 -5.52
CA LEU A 83 14.29 37.96 -4.22
C LEU A 83 13.01 37.64 -3.42
N ASP A 84 11.95 38.42 -3.59
CA ASP A 84 10.67 38.18 -2.91
C ASP A 84 10.02 36.90 -3.43
N ASN A 85 9.99 36.73 -4.76
CA ASN A 85 9.44 35.52 -5.36
C ASN A 85 10.33 34.29 -5.12
N VAL A 86 11.67 34.42 -5.08
CA VAL A 86 12.56 33.32 -4.65
C VAL A 86 12.14 32.81 -3.28
N ARG A 87 11.97 33.71 -2.31
CA ARG A 87 11.59 33.33 -0.95
C ARG A 87 10.22 32.66 -0.89
N ILE A 88 9.25 33.18 -1.64
CA ILE A 88 7.90 32.61 -1.72
C ILE A 88 7.96 31.19 -2.31
N PHE A 89 8.63 31.00 -3.45
CA PHE A 89 8.70 29.69 -4.10
C PHE A 89 9.48 28.68 -3.26
N HIS A 90 10.56 29.10 -2.60
CA HIS A 90 11.30 28.27 -1.67
C HIS A 90 10.39 27.73 -0.55
N TYR A 91 9.63 28.63 0.09
CA TYR A 91 8.69 28.26 1.15
C TYR A 91 7.58 27.33 0.63
N CYS A 92 7.04 27.58 -0.57
CA CYS A 92 6.07 26.70 -1.21
C CYS A 92 6.64 25.30 -1.47
N VAL A 93 7.90 25.18 -1.89
CA VAL A 93 8.58 23.89 -2.08
C VAL A 93 8.68 23.14 -0.75
N GLU A 94 9.10 23.80 0.32
CA GLU A 94 9.20 23.19 1.65
C GLU A 94 7.83 22.69 2.14
N LEU A 95 6.79 23.52 2.04
CA LEU A 95 5.42 23.15 2.40
C LEU A 95 4.92 21.91 1.65
N MET A 96 5.16 21.85 0.34
CA MET A 96 4.72 20.73 -0.48
C MET A 96 5.49 19.44 -0.17
N ILE A 97 6.78 19.53 0.15
CA ILE A 97 7.59 18.39 0.62
C ILE A 97 7.06 17.87 1.96
N GLU A 98 6.75 18.76 2.90
CA GLU A 98 6.16 18.35 4.18
C GLU A 98 4.79 17.70 4.00
N TYR A 99 3.97 18.24 3.10
CA TYR A 99 2.67 17.66 2.75
C TYR A 99 2.78 16.25 2.16
N GLU A 100 3.72 16.02 1.23
CA GLU A 100 4.00 14.68 0.67
C GLU A 100 4.41 13.70 1.79
N LYS A 101 5.33 14.11 2.67
CA LYS A 101 5.82 13.30 3.79
C LYS A 101 4.69 12.95 4.77
N LYS A 102 3.87 13.93 5.15
CA LYS A 102 2.75 13.76 6.08
C LYS A 102 1.71 12.80 5.51
N THR A 103 1.33 12.99 4.24
CA THR A 103 0.36 12.13 3.56
C THR A 103 0.88 10.70 3.44
N SER A 104 2.14 10.53 3.04
CA SER A 104 2.79 9.21 2.96
C SER A 104 2.81 8.49 4.30
N LYS A 105 3.05 9.22 5.40
CA LYS A 105 3.03 8.66 6.76
C LYS A 105 1.62 8.19 7.14
N GLN A 106 0.60 9.01 6.87
CA GLN A 106 -0.80 8.67 7.18
C GLN A 106 -1.27 7.42 6.45
N VAL A 107 -0.94 7.27 5.16
CA VAL A 107 -1.28 6.08 4.37
C VAL A 107 -0.60 4.83 4.94
N LYS A 108 0.70 4.89 5.26
CA LYS A 108 1.42 3.78 5.90
C LYS A 108 0.78 3.37 7.23
N GLU A 109 0.37 4.34 8.05
CA GLU A 109 -0.30 4.07 9.32
C GLU A 109 -1.69 3.47 9.15
N LEU A 110 -2.44 3.90 8.13
CA LEU A 110 -3.75 3.34 7.80
C LEU A 110 -3.62 1.88 7.41
N VAL A 111 -2.70 1.56 6.50
CA VAL A 111 -2.42 0.18 6.06
C VAL A 111 -2.02 -0.70 7.25
N LYS A 112 -1.14 -0.20 8.13
CA LYS A 112 -0.74 -0.92 9.35
C LYS A 112 -1.92 -1.17 10.29
N ARG A 113 -2.81 -0.18 10.46
CA ARG A 113 -4.02 -0.31 11.30
C ARG A 113 -4.99 -1.34 10.74
N LEU A 114 -5.22 -1.30 9.43
CA LEU A 114 -6.11 -2.24 8.75
C LEU A 114 -5.57 -3.67 8.83
N ASN A 115 -4.28 -3.87 8.53
CA ASN A 115 -3.63 -5.19 8.66
C ASN A 115 -3.65 -5.77 10.09
N LYS A 116 -3.63 -4.91 11.12
CA LYS A 116 -3.77 -5.35 12.52
C LYS A 116 -5.18 -5.84 12.87
N LYS A 117 -6.24 -5.28 12.26
CA LYS A 117 -7.63 -5.73 12.49
C LYS A 117 -7.91 -7.08 11.83
N THR A 118 -7.10 -7.46 10.85
CA THR A 118 -7.26 -8.66 10.02
C THR A 118 -6.60 -9.91 10.63
N ARG A 119 -5.58 -9.74 11.48
CA ARG A 119 -4.87 -10.81 12.18
C ARG A 119 -5.70 -11.34 13.35
#